data_AF-A0A414PX29-F1
#
_entry.id   AF-A0A414PX29-F1
#
_cell.length_a   1.000
_cell.length_b   1.000
_cell.length_c   1.000
_cell.angle_alpha   90.00
_cell.angle_beta   90.00
_cell.angle_gamma   90.00
#
_symmetry.space_group_name_H-M   'P 1'
#
loop_
_entity.id
_entity.type
_entity.pdbx_description
1 polymer ?
#
loop_
_entity_poly.entity_id
_entity_poly.type
_entity_poly.pdbx_seq_one_letter_code
_entity_poly.pdbx_strand_id
1 'polypeptide(L)'
;GEGPGETRLFYCDPRRSDQKGACERNHVEIRKLLPKGSGLRFDRLAPADLALAMSHVNSEPRGALGFSTPARAFRAMLGEDAAALLDAYGVEDVALVDLDLTPGLIERARAERGDAPLS
;
A
#
# COMPACT_ATOMS: atom_id res chain seq x y z
N GLY A 1 20.72 5.28 -22.36
CA GLY A 1 19.83 6.23 -21.70
C GLY A 1 18.43 5.92 -22.14
N GLU A 2 17.45 6.07 -21.26
CA GLU A 2 16.05 5.73 -21.56
C GLU A 2 15.49 6.60 -22.69
N GLY A 3 14.62 6.02 -23.51
CA GLY A 3 13.94 6.68 -24.62
C GLY A 3 12.77 7.57 -24.18
N PRO A 4 12.24 8.40 -25.09
CA PRO A 4 11.01 9.15 -24.84
C PRO A 4 9.84 8.22 -24.49
N GLY A 5 9.20 8.46 -23.35
CA GLY A 5 8.05 7.66 -22.87
C GLY A 5 8.42 6.40 -22.07
N GLU A 6 9.71 6.07 -21.94
CA GLU A 6 10.15 4.97 -21.09
C GLU A 6 10.30 5.40 -19.62
N THR A 7 10.01 4.48 -18.71
CA THR A 7 10.23 4.67 -17.27
C THR A 7 11.69 4.96 -17.01
N ARG A 8 11.97 6.08 -16.35
CA ARG A 8 13.33 6.43 -15.95
C ARG A 8 13.75 5.72 -14.67
N LEU A 9 14.92 5.09 -14.67
CA LEU A 9 15.49 4.39 -13.54
C LEU A 9 16.45 5.30 -12.78
N PHE A 10 16.18 5.46 -11.49
CA PHE A 10 17.04 6.18 -10.56
C PHE A 10 17.56 5.20 -9.50
N TYR A 11 18.85 5.29 -9.16
CA TYR A 11 19.49 4.49 -8.12
C TYR A 11 20.09 5.38 -7.04
N CYS A 12 20.15 4.86 -5.80
CA CYS A 12 20.83 5.54 -4.71
C CYS A 12 22.34 5.30 -4.80
N ASP A 13 23.12 6.24 -4.30
CA ASP A 13 24.56 6.07 -4.17
C ASP A 13 24.88 4.87 -3.27
N PRO A 14 25.98 4.13 -3.55
CA PRO A 14 26.40 3.03 -2.69
C PRO A 14 26.53 3.48 -1.23
N ARG A 15 25.90 2.73 -0.31
CA ARG A 15 25.88 3.00 1.15
C ARG A 15 25.15 4.28 1.56
N ARG A 16 24.29 4.86 0.70
CA ARG A 16 23.42 6.00 1.02
C ARG A 16 21.94 5.60 1.10
N SER A 17 21.59 4.76 2.07
CA SER A 17 20.19 4.34 2.29
C SER A 17 19.27 5.51 2.69
N ASP A 18 19.84 6.60 3.22
CA ASP A 18 19.15 7.84 3.54
C ASP A 18 18.46 8.48 2.32
N GLN A 19 18.97 8.26 1.10
CA GLN A 19 18.34 8.72 -0.15
C GLN A 19 17.00 8.02 -0.44
N LYS A 20 16.66 6.95 0.28
CA LYS A 20 15.40 6.19 0.16
C LYS A 20 14.51 6.33 1.41
N GLY A 21 14.82 7.24 2.33
CA GLY A 21 14.12 7.34 3.62
C GLY A 21 12.59 7.52 3.52
N ALA A 22 12.07 8.13 2.44
CA ALA A 22 10.63 8.21 2.20
C ALA A 22 10.01 6.84 1.87
N CYS A 23 10.63 6.06 0.98
CA CYS A 23 10.13 4.74 0.62
C CYS A 23 10.22 3.76 1.81
N GLU A 24 11.28 3.85 2.61
CA GLU A 24 11.43 3.02 3.81
C GLU A 24 10.32 3.29 4.84
N ARG A 25 9.93 4.56 5.01
CA ARG A 25 8.77 4.93 5.84
C ARG A 25 7.47 4.37 5.29
N ASN A 26 7.22 4.48 3.98
CA ASN A 26 6.01 3.89 3.37
C ASN A 26 5.95 2.37 3.56
N HIS A 27 7.08 1.67 3.53
CA HIS A 27 7.10 0.23 3.83
C HIS A 27 6.68 -0.11 5.26
N VAL A 28 6.87 0.79 6.23
CA VAL A 28 6.39 0.57 7.62
C VAL A 28 4.87 0.51 7.65
N GLU A 29 4.19 1.34 6.84
CA GLU A 29 2.73 1.35 6.78
C GLU A 29 2.17 0.01 6.29
N ILE A 30 2.76 -0.55 5.23
CA ILE A 30 2.38 -1.87 4.70
C ILE A 30 2.65 -2.98 5.74
N ARG A 31 3.75 -2.87 6.51
CA ARG A 31 4.11 -3.87 7.52
C ARG A 31 3.20 -3.90 8.74
N LYS A 32 2.33 -2.89 8.95
CA LYS A 32 1.29 -2.96 9.98
C LYS A 32 0.36 -4.15 9.74
N LEU A 33 -0.04 -4.35 8.47
CA LEU A 33 -0.91 -5.43 8.01
C LEU A 33 -0.14 -6.71 7.65
N LEU A 34 1.04 -6.56 7.02
CA LEU A 34 1.87 -7.67 6.55
C LEU A 34 3.24 -7.63 7.26
N PRO A 35 3.30 -7.91 8.58
CA PRO A 35 4.53 -7.83 9.34
C PRO A 35 5.59 -8.80 8.81
N LYS A 36 6.84 -8.37 8.81
CA LYS A 36 7.97 -9.23 8.46
C LYS A 36 8.32 -10.13 9.65
N GLY A 37 8.75 -11.36 9.38
CA GLY A 37 9.29 -12.26 10.40
C GLY A 37 8.22 -12.96 11.26
N SER A 38 6.94 -12.82 10.91
CA SER A 38 5.79 -13.43 11.58
C SER A 38 5.40 -14.81 11.01
N GLY A 39 6.17 -15.36 10.07
CA GLY A 39 5.86 -16.63 9.41
C GLY A 39 4.87 -16.52 8.24
N LEU A 40 4.40 -15.31 7.88
CA LEU A 40 3.47 -15.10 6.77
C LEU A 40 4.04 -15.61 5.44
N ARG A 41 3.21 -16.38 4.73
CA ARG A 41 3.42 -16.93 3.40
C ARG A 41 3.00 -15.91 2.35
N PHE A 42 3.90 -15.00 2.00
CA PHE A 42 3.65 -13.96 0.99
C PHE A 42 3.33 -14.57 -0.40
N ASP A 43 3.77 -15.79 -0.66
CA ASP A 43 3.42 -16.55 -1.87
C ASP A 43 1.93 -16.94 -1.95
N ARG A 44 1.19 -16.87 -0.84
CA ARG A 44 -0.26 -17.11 -0.79
C ARG A 44 -1.10 -15.84 -0.96
N LEU A 45 -0.48 -14.66 -1.02
CA LEU A 45 -1.20 -13.40 -1.19
C LEU A 45 -1.93 -13.40 -2.53
N ALA A 46 -3.23 -13.15 -2.47
CA ALA A 46 -4.07 -12.92 -3.63
C ALA A 46 -4.16 -11.42 -3.94
N PRO A 47 -4.51 -11.03 -5.18
CA PRO A 47 -4.78 -9.63 -5.51
C PRO A 47 -5.78 -8.96 -4.56
N ALA A 48 -6.81 -9.70 -4.11
CA ALA A 48 -7.80 -9.21 -3.16
C ALA A 48 -7.21 -8.82 -1.79
N ASP A 49 -6.17 -9.52 -1.32
CA ASP A 49 -5.52 -9.17 -0.05
C ASP A 49 -4.77 -7.85 -0.16
N LEU A 50 -4.09 -7.63 -1.29
CA LEU A 50 -3.34 -6.41 -1.53
C LEU A 50 -4.28 -5.23 -1.81
N ALA A 51 -5.36 -5.44 -2.55
CA ALA A 51 -6.41 -4.44 -2.73
C ALA A 51 -6.96 -3.97 -1.37
N LEU A 52 -7.32 -4.91 -0.50
CA LEU A 52 -7.80 -4.62 0.86
C LEU A 52 -6.73 -3.90 1.70
N ALA A 53 -5.50 -4.42 1.73
CA ALA A 53 -4.41 -3.81 2.47
C ALA A 53 -4.13 -2.37 2.01
N MET A 54 -4.07 -2.15 0.68
CA MET A 54 -3.82 -0.84 0.10
C MET A 54 -5.00 0.12 0.34
N SER A 55 -6.24 -0.36 0.37
CA SER A 55 -7.42 0.45 0.70
C SER A 55 -7.31 1.04 2.11
N HIS A 56 -6.95 0.21 3.09
CA HIS A 56 -6.77 0.67 4.47
C HIS A 56 -5.52 1.56 4.63
N VAL A 57 -4.37 1.16 4.07
CA VAL A 57 -3.11 1.93 4.18
C VAL A 57 -3.22 3.31 3.53
N ASN A 58 -3.86 3.41 2.37
CA ASN A 58 -4.00 4.67 1.63
C ASN A 58 -5.18 5.52 2.10
N SER A 59 -6.01 5.00 3.01
CA SER A 59 -7.09 5.73 3.67
C SER A 59 -6.70 6.23 5.07
N GLU A 60 -5.56 5.79 5.62
CA GLU A 60 -5.04 6.31 6.90
C GLU A 60 -4.46 7.73 6.72
N PRO A 61 -4.95 8.74 7.47
CA PRO A 61 -4.41 10.10 7.44
C PRO A 61 -2.93 10.17 7.81
N ARG A 62 -2.16 10.98 7.09
CA ARG A 62 -0.72 11.18 7.35
C ARG A 62 -0.46 12.59 7.81
N GLY A 63 0.22 12.75 8.95
CA GLY A 63 0.71 14.07 9.39
C GLY A 63 1.59 14.75 8.34
N ALA A 64 2.42 13.97 7.63
CA ALA A 64 3.26 14.45 6.52
C ALA A 64 2.47 14.98 5.30
N LEU A 65 1.17 14.66 5.21
CA LEU A 65 0.26 15.13 4.16
C LEU A 65 -0.77 16.13 4.72
N GLY A 66 -0.46 16.83 5.82
CA GLY A 66 -1.39 17.76 6.45
C GLY A 66 -2.66 17.08 6.96
N PHE A 67 -2.53 15.83 7.42
CA PHE A 67 -3.64 14.95 7.81
C PHE A 67 -4.63 14.59 6.68
N SER A 68 -4.24 14.80 5.42
CA SER A 68 -4.90 14.14 4.28
C SER A 68 -4.49 12.66 4.20
N THR A 69 -5.31 11.86 3.52
CA THR A 69 -4.98 10.47 3.18
C THR A 69 -4.10 10.41 1.92
N PRO A 70 -3.24 9.38 1.76
CA PRO A 70 -2.50 9.15 0.53
C PRO A 70 -3.39 9.08 -0.72
N ALA A 71 -4.53 8.38 -0.65
CA ALA A 71 -5.45 8.26 -1.78
C ALA A 71 -6.01 9.64 -2.20
N ARG A 72 -6.41 10.47 -1.23
CA ARG A 72 -6.89 11.84 -1.49
C ARG A 72 -5.79 12.73 -2.08
N ALA A 73 -4.59 12.67 -1.52
CA ALA A 73 -3.46 13.45 -2.02
C ALA A 73 -3.09 13.04 -3.45
N PHE A 74 -3.13 11.73 -3.76
CA PHE A 74 -2.86 11.19 -5.08
C PHE A 74 -3.88 11.65 -6.12
N ARG A 75 -5.18 11.55 -5.80
CA ARG A 75 -6.26 12.08 -6.66
C ARG A 75 -6.16 13.60 -6.86
N ALA A 76 -5.80 14.36 -5.83
CA ALA A 76 -5.60 15.81 -5.97
C ALA A 76 -4.43 16.16 -6.90
N MET A 77 -3.42 15.31 -7.00
CA MET A 77 -2.24 15.55 -7.83
C MET A 77 -2.42 15.14 -9.29
N LEU A 78 -3.10 14.02 -9.55
CA LEU A 78 -3.19 13.43 -10.90
C LEU A 78 -4.63 13.33 -11.46
N GLY A 79 -5.66 13.70 -10.69
CA GLY A 79 -7.05 13.71 -11.16
C GLY A 79 -7.55 12.32 -11.57
N GLU A 80 -8.16 12.24 -12.76
CA GLU A 80 -8.78 11.02 -13.30
C GLU A 80 -7.77 9.88 -13.50
N ASP A 81 -6.51 10.17 -13.82
CA ASP A 81 -5.49 9.13 -13.96
C ASP A 81 -5.25 8.39 -12.63
N ALA A 82 -5.24 9.14 -11.52
CA ALA A 82 -5.16 8.55 -10.19
C ALA A 82 -6.42 7.75 -9.84
N ALA A 83 -7.60 8.26 -10.21
CA ALA A 83 -8.85 7.55 -9.98
C ALA A 83 -8.88 6.21 -10.74
N ALA A 84 -8.54 6.22 -12.03
CA ALA A 84 -8.46 5.03 -12.88
C ALA A 84 -7.43 4.02 -12.36
N LEU A 85 -6.28 4.48 -11.85
CA LEU A 85 -5.26 3.59 -11.30
C LEU A 85 -5.72 2.92 -10.00
N LEU A 86 -6.35 3.67 -9.09
CA LEU A 86 -6.88 3.12 -7.84
C LEU A 86 -7.99 2.10 -8.13
N ASP A 87 -8.90 2.41 -9.05
CA ASP A 87 -9.95 1.49 -9.51
C ASP A 87 -9.36 0.20 -10.13
N ALA A 88 -8.38 0.33 -11.03
CA ALA A 88 -7.72 -0.81 -11.66
C ALA A 88 -7.02 -1.75 -10.65
N TYR A 89 -6.56 -1.22 -9.51
CA TYR A 89 -5.97 -2.02 -8.42
C TYR A 89 -6.97 -2.44 -7.35
N GLY A 90 -8.26 -2.09 -7.48
CA GLY A 90 -9.30 -2.39 -6.49
C GLY A 90 -9.09 -1.66 -5.16
N VAL A 91 -8.45 -0.48 -5.18
CA VAL A 91 -8.18 0.32 -3.98
C VAL A 91 -9.34 1.28 -3.74
N GLU A 92 -10.04 1.06 -2.63
CA GLU A 92 -11.21 1.82 -2.22
C GLU A 92 -10.89 2.77 -1.06
N ASP A 93 -11.71 3.82 -0.92
CA ASP A 93 -11.64 4.71 0.24
C ASP A 93 -12.33 4.05 1.44
N VAL A 94 -11.59 3.91 2.55
CA VAL A 94 -12.09 3.35 3.80
C VAL A 94 -12.36 4.49 4.79
N ALA A 95 -13.55 4.53 5.38
CA ALA A 95 -13.87 5.54 6.37
C ALA A 95 -12.99 5.36 7.63
N LEU A 96 -12.70 6.47 8.32
CA LEU A 96 -11.82 6.46 9.50
C LEU A 96 -12.30 5.49 10.60
N VAL A 97 -13.62 5.33 10.75
CA VAL A 97 -14.24 4.43 11.73
C VAL A 97 -14.06 2.95 11.39
N ASP A 98 -13.82 2.65 10.12
CA ASP A 98 -13.68 1.29 9.59
C ASP A 98 -12.21 0.91 9.35
N LEU A 99 -11.26 1.82 9.60
CA LEU A 99 -9.85 1.54 9.44
C LEU A 99 -9.36 0.46 10.41
N ASP A 100 -9.06 -0.71 9.86
CA ASP A 100 -8.23 -1.73 10.51
C ASP A 100 -6.84 -1.81 9.85
N LEU A 101 -5.79 -1.57 10.61
CA LEU A 101 -4.40 -1.66 10.16
C LEU A 101 -3.67 -2.83 10.81
N THR A 102 -4.41 -3.77 11.40
CA THR A 102 -3.86 -4.95 12.06
C THR A 102 -3.79 -6.13 11.10
N PRO A 103 -2.87 -7.09 11.31
CA PRO A 103 -2.80 -8.30 10.48
C PRO A 103 -4.12 -9.10 10.46
N GLY A 104 -4.95 -8.95 11.50
CA GLY A 104 -6.23 -9.64 11.62
C GLY A 104 -7.24 -9.27 10.52
N LEU A 105 -7.13 -8.08 9.90
CA LEU A 105 -7.97 -7.69 8.77
C LEU A 105 -7.83 -8.69 7.61
N ILE A 106 -6.59 -9.00 7.23
CA ILE A 106 -6.29 -9.87 6.08
C ILE A 106 -6.74 -11.29 6.37
N GLU A 107 -6.45 -11.82 7.57
CA GLU A 107 -6.85 -13.17 7.94
C GLU A 107 -8.39 -13.35 7.97
N ARG A 108 -9.13 -12.36 8.50
CA ARG A 108 -10.61 -12.41 8.48
C ARG A 108 -11.16 -12.39 7.05
N ALA A 109 -10.68 -11.47 6.22
CA ALA A 109 -11.14 -11.37 4.83
C ALA A 109 -10.81 -12.62 4.01
N ARG A 110 -9.66 -13.26 4.26
CA ARG A 110 -9.30 -14.55 3.67
C ARG A 110 -10.25 -15.67 4.13
N ALA A 111 -10.52 -15.76 5.42
CA ALA A 111 -11.43 -16.76 5.98
C ALA A 111 -12.85 -16.64 5.39
N GLU A 112 -13.36 -15.41 5.23
CA GLU A 112 -14.66 -15.14 4.61
C GLU A 112 -14.74 -15.61 3.15
N ARG A 113 -13.63 -15.54 2.41
CA ARG A 113 -13.53 -16.06 1.04
C ARG A 113 -13.24 -17.56 0.97
N GLY A 114 -12.91 -18.21 2.09
CA GLY A 114 -12.47 -19.60 2.13
C GLY A 114 -11.01 -19.81 1.71
N ASP A 115 -10.20 -18.75 1.67
CA ASP A 115 -8.78 -18.84 1.36
C ASP A 115 -8.00 -19.44 2.55
N ALA A 116 -6.93 -20.18 2.27
CA ALA A 116 -6.03 -20.68 3.30
C ALA A 116 -5.39 -19.52 4.10
N PRO A 117 -5.08 -19.66 5.39
CA PRO A 117 -4.40 -18.61 6.16
C PRO A 117 -3.01 -18.30 5.59
N LEU A 118 -2.49 -17.11 5.89
CA LEU A 118 -1.12 -16.77 5.50
C LEU A 118 -0.08 -17.42 6.42
N SER A 119 -0.46 -17.87 7.62
CA SER A 119 0.41 -18.67 8.50
C SER A 119 0.58 -20.13 8.04
#